data_AF-A0A3B1BPU3-F1
#
_entry.id   AF-A0A3B1BPU3-F1
#
_cell.length_a   1.000
_cell.length_b   1.000
_cell.length_c   1.000
_cell.angle_alpha   90.00
_cell.angle_beta   90.00
_cell.angle_gamma   90.00
#
_symmetry.space_group_name_H-M   'P 1'
#
loop_
_entity.id
_entity.type
_entity.pdbx_description
1 polymer ?
#
loop_
_entity_poly.entity_id
_entity_poly.type
_entity_poly.pdbx_seq_one_letter_code
_entity_poly.pdbx_strand_id
1 'polypeptide(L)'
;EYLPIVRLHQVLDVENVKATNISEGLLVVVEGEGRRCGLFVDDLLGQQQVVIKSLEANYRKVEGISGATILGDGSVALILDIPGLIRLAGRTERQQDTRLSA
;
A
#
# COMPACT_ATOMS: atom_id res chain seq x y z
N GLU A 1 -10.31 16.55 11.60
CA GLU A 1 -9.73 15.23 11.93
C GLU A 1 -8.45 15.06 11.13
N TYR A 2 -7.38 14.53 11.72
CA TYR A 2 -6.10 14.33 11.03
C TYR A 2 -6.03 12.92 10.46
N LEU A 3 -5.59 12.78 9.22
CA LEU A 3 -5.47 11.50 8.53
C LEU A 3 -3.98 11.22 8.23
N PRO A 4 -3.38 10.16 8.78
CA PRO A 4 -2.00 9.82 8.46
C PRO A 4 -1.87 9.45 6.98
N ILE A 5 -0.79 9.89 6.35
CA ILE A 5 -0.52 9.62 4.93
C ILE A 5 0.53 8.52 4.83
N VAL A 6 0.17 7.43 4.16
CA VAL A 6 1.07 6.31 3.85
C VAL A 6 1.51 6.42 2.40
N ARG A 7 2.80 6.65 2.17
CA ARG A 7 3.38 6.64 0.82
C ARG A 7 3.60 5.20 0.38
N LEU A 8 2.73 4.72 -0.51
CA LEU A 8 2.68 3.28 -0.84
C LEU A 8 4.00 2.78 -1.41
N HIS A 9 4.67 3.58 -2.23
CA HIS A 9 5.97 3.23 -2.81
C HIS A 9 7.08 3.03 -1.78
N GLN A 10 7.06 3.78 -0.66
CA GLN A 10 8.06 3.61 0.40
C GLN A 10 7.81 2.34 1.21
N VAL A 11 6.53 2.03 1.44
CA VAL A 11 6.13 0.87 2.24
C VAL A 11 6.33 -0.44 1.47
N LEU A 12 6.13 -0.42 0.15
CA LEU A 12 6.31 -1.58 -0.72
C LEU A 12 7.68 -1.64 -1.41
N ASP A 13 8.59 -0.71 -1.08
CA ASP A 13 9.94 -0.61 -1.66
C ASP A 13 9.95 -0.61 -3.19
N VAL A 14 9.09 0.22 -3.78
CA VAL A 14 8.94 0.37 -5.23
C VAL A 14 9.77 1.56 -5.70
N GLU A 15 10.77 1.27 -6.53
CA GLU A 15 11.57 2.29 -7.22
C GLU A 15 10.88 2.79 -8.50
N ASN A 16 11.35 3.92 -9.04
CA ASN A 16 10.90 4.50 -10.32
C ASN A 16 9.40 4.86 -10.37
N VAL A 17 8.86 5.37 -9.28
CA VAL A 17 7.47 5.85 -9.22
C VAL A 17 7.26 7.16 -9.97
N LYS A 18 6.03 7.38 -10.43
CA LYS A 18 5.67 8.57 -11.22
C LYS A 18 5.50 9.80 -10.33
N ALA A 19 4.97 9.62 -9.12
CA ALA A 19 4.67 10.72 -8.21
C ALA A 19 5.45 10.57 -6.90
N THR A 20 6.24 11.59 -6.58
CA THR A 20 6.92 11.67 -5.27
C THR A 20 6.43 12.87 -4.47
N ASN A 21 6.05 13.97 -5.13
CA ASN A 21 5.38 15.09 -4.48
C ASN A 21 3.88 14.82 -4.34
N ILE A 22 3.29 15.25 -3.22
CA ILE A 22 1.86 15.03 -2.95
C ILE A 22 0.97 15.63 -4.05
N SER A 23 1.40 16.75 -4.66
CA SER A 23 0.68 17.42 -5.74
C SER A 23 0.66 16.66 -7.07
N GLU A 24 1.48 15.62 -7.23
CA GLU A 24 1.64 14.86 -8.49
C GLU A 24 0.88 13.55 -8.50
N GLY A 25 0.34 13.12 -7.36
CA GLY A 25 -0.35 11.84 -7.22
C GLY A 25 -1.74 12.01 -6.60
N LEU A 26 -2.29 10.89 -6.15
CA LEU A 26 -3.63 10.80 -5.57
C LEU A 26 -3.55 10.33 -4.11
N LEU A 27 -4.43 10.86 -3.27
CA LEU A 27 -4.63 10.38 -1.91
C LEU A 27 -5.92 9.57 -1.84
N VAL A 28 -5.80 8.26 -1.62
CA VAL A 28 -6.93 7.35 -1.46
C VAL A 28 -7.19 7.11 0.02
N VAL A 29 -8.33 7.57 0.52
CA VAL A 29 -8.71 7.34 1.92
C VAL A 29 -9.24 5.92 2.07
N VAL A 30 -8.60 5.15 2.96
CA VAL A 30 -8.98 3.75 3.25
C VAL A 30 -9.23 3.56 4.74
N GLU A 31 -10.01 2.55 5.07
CA GLU A 31 -10.29 2.14 6.46
C GLU A 31 -10.08 0.63 6.62
N GLY A 32 -9.41 0.25 7.70
CA GLY A 32 -9.26 -1.14 8.11
C GLY A 32 -9.20 -1.23 9.63
N GLU A 33 -9.96 -2.16 10.23
CA GLU A 33 -10.02 -2.35 11.69
C GLU A 33 -10.34 -1.04 12.46
N GLY A 34 -11.21 -0.19 11.91
CA GLY A 34 -11.59 1.10 12.51
C GLY A 34 -10.50 2.19 12.46
N ARG A 35 -9.39 1.95 11.74
CA ARG A 35 -8.31 2.92 11.53
C ARG A 35 -8.34 3.42 10.10
N ARG A 36 -8.33 4.74 9.93
CA ARG A 36 -8.28 5.39 8.63
C ARG A 36 -6.87 5.92 8.31
N CYS A 37 -6.47 5.82 7.04
CA CYS A 37 -5.29 6.49 6.52
C CYS A 37 -5.51 6.93 5.07
N GLY A 38 -4.69 7.86 4.59
CA GLY A 38 -4.61 8.22 3.18
C GLY A 38 -3.45 7.48 2.52
N LEU A 39 -3.71 6.68 1.51
CA LEU A 39 -2.68 6.06 0.69
C LEU A 39 -2.30 7.02 -0.43
N PHE A 40 -1.03 7.43 -0.47
CA PHE A 40 -0.50 8.19 -1.58
C PHE A 40 -0.06 7.23 -2.69
N VAL A 41 -0.72 7.35 -3.85
CA VAL A 41 -0.56 6.49 -5.03
C VAL A 41 -0.35 7.34 -6.28
N ASP A 42 0.23 6.75 -7.32
CA ASP A 42 0.48 7.45 -8.58
C ASP A 42 -0.83 7.74 -9.34
N ASP A 43 -1.73 6.76 -9.43
CA ASP A 43 -2.92 6.85 -10.27
C ASP A 43 -4.04 5.90 -9.80
N LEU A 44 -5.27 6.16 -10.26
CA LEU A 44 -6.45 5.34 -10.03
C LEU A 44 -6.98 4.83 -11.38
N LEU A 45 -6.65 3.58 -11.70
CA LEU A 45 -7.01 2.95 -12.99
C LEU A 45 -8.51 2.59 -13.11
N GLY A 46 -9.25 2.66 -12.00
CA GLY A 46 -10.69 2.36 -11.94
C GLY A 46 -11.04 1.19 -11.02
N GLN A 47 -12.27 0.68 -11.16
CA GLN A 47 -12.79 -0.45 -10.39
C GLN A 47 -12.97 -1.66 -11.32
N GLN A 48 -12.39 -2.80 -10.96
CA GLN A 48 -12.57 -4.07 -11.67
C GLN A 48 -13.07 -5.17 -10.73
N GLN A 49 -13.91 -6.06 -11.26
CA GLN A 49 -14.21 -7.33 -10.61
C GLN A 49 -13.08 -8.32 -10.91
N VAL A 50 -12.50 -8.89 -9.86
CA VAL A 50 -11.34 -9.78 -9.96
C VAL A 50 -11.57 -11.05 -9.16
N VAL A 51 -10.98 -12.16 -9.62
CA VAL A 51 -10.96 -13.41 -8.87
C VAL A 51 -9.72 -13.42 -7.98
N ILE A 52 -9.93 -13.43 -6.67
CA ILE A 52 -8.85 -13.45 -5.69
C ILE A 52 -8.19 -14.84 -5.69
N LYS A 53 -6.87 -14.88 -5.83
CA LYS A 53 -6.05 -16.06 -5.60
C LYS A 53 -5.32 -15.87 -4.27
N SER A 54 -5.65 -16.71 -3.29
CA SER A 54 -4.93 -16.71 -2.02
C SER A 54 -3.48 -17.13 -2.26
N LEU A 55 -2.55 -16.39 -1.66
CA LEU A 55 -1.12 -16.71 -1.66
C LEU A 55 -0.77 -17.74 -0.56
N GLU A 56 -1.71 -18.08 0.32
CA GLU A 56 -1.49 -18.79 1.58
C GLU A 56 -1.20 -20.29 1.43
N ALA A 57 -1.54 -20.89 0.28
CA ALA A 57 -1.34 -22.32 0.07
C ALA A 57 0.12 -22.69 -0.28
N ASN A 58 0.90 -21.75 -0.86
CA ASN A 58 2.23 -22.04 -1.42
C ASN A 58 3.31 -21.02 -1.02
N TYR A 59 2.95 -19.89 -0.42
CA TYR A 59 3.89 -18.80 -0.13
C TYR A 59 3.77 -18.32 1.32
N ARG A 60 4.89 -17.83 1.87
CA ARG A 60 4.87 -17.16 3.18
C ARG A 60 4.03 -15.89 3.09
N LYS A 61 3.28 -15.59 4.15
CA LYS A 61 2.52 -14.35 4.26
C LYS A 61 3.46 -13.15 4.08
N VAL A 62 3.17 -12.30 3.10
CA VAL A 62 3.88 -11.04 2.87
C VAL A 62 3.11 -9.95 3.62
N GLU A 63 3.77 -9.25 4.53
CA GLU A 63 3.13 -8.17 5.30
C GLU A 63 2.62 -7.08 4.35
N GLY A 64 1.37 -6.65 4.53
CA GLY A 64 0.73 -5.66 3.65
C GLY A 64 0.04 -6.23 2.40
N ILE A 65 0.08 -7.55 2.17
CA ILE A 65 -0.57 -8.22 1.03
C ILE A 65 -1.51 -9.33 1.53
N SER A 66 -2.74 -9.35 1.04
CA SER A 66 -3.75 -10.38 1.34
C SER A 66 -3.89 -11.43 0.23
N GLY A 67 -3.46 -11.11 -1.00
CA GLY A 67 -3.52 -12.04 -2.12
C GLY A 67 -3.04 -11.42 -3.42
N ALA A 68 -3.26 -12.13 -4.52
CA ALA A 68 -3.00 -11.65 -5.86
C ALA A 68 -4.15 -12.02 -6.80
N THR A 69 -4.20 -11.36 -7.96
CA THR A 69 -5.12 -11.70 -9.04
C THR A 69 -4.43 -11.51 -10.39
N ILE A 70 -5.01 -12.11 -11.42
CA ILE A 70 -4.59 -11.93 -12.81
C ILE A 70 -5.64 -11.04 -13.47
N LEU A 71 -5.21 -9.91 -14.03
CA LEU A 71 -6.06 -8.99 -14.76
C LEU A 71 -6.36 -9.52 -16.17
N GLY A 72 -7.33 -8.90 -16.87
CA GLY A 72 -7.76 -9.33 -18.20
C GLY A 72 -6.68 -9.21 -19.29
N ASP A 73 -5.64 -8.39 -19.05
CA ASP A 73 -4.46 -8.26 -19.90
C ASP A 73 -3.34 -9.27 -19.55
N GLY A 74 -3.59 -10.15 -18.56
CA GLY A 74 -2.64 -11.16 -18.09
C GLY A 74 -1.65 -10.65 -17.05
N SER A 75 -1.69 -9.36 -16.68
CA SER A 75 -0.82 -8.81 -15.65
C SER A 75 -1.23 -9.28 -14.25
N VAL A 76 -0.26 -9.31 -13.32
CA VAL A 76 -0.49 -9.68 -11.92
C VAL A 76 -0.75 -8.43 -11.10
N ALA A 77 -1.85 -8.40 -10.36
CA ALA A 77 -2.16 -7.37 -9.38
C ALA A 77 -2.14 -7.92 -7.96
N LEU A 78 -1.56 -7.18 -7.02
CA LEU A 78 -1.53 -7.51 -5.60
C LEU A 78 -2.72 -6.87 -4.90
N ILE A 79 -3.30 -7.60 -3.95
CA ILE A 79 -4.39 -7.12 -3.10
C ILE A 79 -3.78 -6.71 -1.77
N LEU A 80 -3.95 -5.44 -1.40
CA LEU A 80 -3.37 -4.89 -0.18
C LEU A 80 -4.16 -5.31 1.06
N ASP A 81 -3.44 -5.68 2.12
CA ASP A 81 -3.98 -5.84 3.48
C ASP A 81 -3.90 -4.49 4.21
N ILE A 82 -5.00 -3.73 4.22
CA ILE A 82 -5.02 -2.36 4.78
C ILE A 82 -4.60 -2.31 6.26
N PRO A 83 -5.13 -3.16 7.17
CA PRO A 83 -4.60 -3.25 8.53
C PRO A 83 -3.10 -3.52 8.61
N GLY A 84 -2.60 -4.46 7.80
CA GLY A 84 -1.16 -4.76 7.69
C GLY A 84 -0.34 -3.57 7.23
N LEU A 85 -0.81 -2.88 6.20
CA LEU A 85 -0.16 -1.71 5.62
C LEU A 85 -0.07 -0.55 6.64
N ILE A 86 -1.14 -0.31 7.40
CA ILE A 86 -1.16 0.72 8.45
C ILE A 86 -0.15 0.38 9.57
N ARG A 87 0.02 -0.90 9.93
CA ARG A 87 1.04 -1.32 10.90
C ARG A 87 2.46 -1.12 10.36
N LEU A 88 2.68 -1.43 9.09
CA LEU A 88 3.99 -1.30 8.45
C LEU A 88 4.42 0.17 8.36
N ALA A 89 3.51 1.06 7.96
CA ALA A 89 3.76 2.50 7.89
C ALA A 89 4.21 3.09 9.25
N GLY A 90 3.56 2.69 10.34
CA GLY A 90 3.94 3.13 11.69
C GLY A 90 5.30 2.61 12.20
N ARG A 91 5.94 1.66 11.50
CA ARG A 91 7.34 1.24 11.76
C ARG A 91 8.34 2.08 10.98
N THR A 92 8.02 2.42 9.73
CA THR A 92 8.88 3.23 8.84
C THR A 92 9.11 4.63 9.41
N GLU A 93 8.09 5.27 9.98
CA GLU A 93 8.21 6.59 10.62
C GLU A 93 9.23 6.58 11.78
N ARG A 94 9.17 5.58 12.67
CA ARG A 94 10.12 5.49 13.82
C ARG A 94 11.57 5.29 13.37
N GLN A 95 11.78 4.62 12.24
CA GLN A 95 13.13 4.40 11.71
C GLN A 95 13.70 5.66 11.05
N GLN A 96 12.86 6.55 10.51
CA GLN A 96 13.31 7.83 9.95
C GLN A 96 13.71 8.82 11.07
N ASP A 97 12.93 8.94 12.14
CA ASP A 97 13.24 9.84 13.27
C ASP A 97 14.58 9.48 13.96
N THR A 98 14.91 8.20 14.02
CA THR A 98 16.17 7.72 14.60
C THR A 98 17.40 8.10 13.74
N ARG A 99 17.24 8.26 12.42
CA ARG A 99 18.32 8.65 11.50
C ARG A 99 18.56 10.16 11.43
N LEU A 100 17.56 10.98 11.74
CA LEU A 100 17.69 12.44 11.83
C LEU A 100 18.24 12.94 13.18
N SER A 101 18.38 12.04 14.16
CA SER A 101 18.87 12.34 15.51
C SER A 101 20.35 11.96 15.75
N ALA A 102 21.07 11.57 14.70
CA ALA A 102 22.48 11.17 14.70
C ALA A 102 23.28 12.00 13.71
#